data_AF-A0A959S6D7-F1
#
_entry.id   AF-A0A959S6D7-F1
#
_cell.length_a   1.000
_cell.length_b   1.000
_cell.length_c   1.000
_cell.angle_alpha   90.00
_cell.angle_beta   90.00
_cell.angle_gamma   90.00
#
_symmetry.space_group_name_H-M   'P 1'
#
loop_
_entity.id
_entity.type
_entity.pdbx_description
1 polymer ?
#
loop_
_entity_poly.entity_id
_entity_poly.type
_entity_poly.pdbx_seq_one_letter_code
_entity_poly.pdbx_strand_id
1 'polypeptide(L)'
;QMCNKPGGEGQQGKTPKDKLSQGQQSLNEQMKQMKERMEKGKGEGTSKEFAEMAARQAAMRKAMKEKQKKLQEQGKGSKELQELIDQMDKSEEDLVNKRLTNELMKRQQDILTRLLEHEKAERQREYDEQRKAEQASQQERRMPPSLEEYIKKREAEVEMFKAVSPALKPYYKSLVEQYLNSLKTE
;
A
#
# COMPACT_ATOMS: atom_id res chain seq x y z
N GLN A 1 38.17 -1.92 5.10
CA GLN A 1 37.57 -2.56 6.29
C GLN A 1 36.12 -2.09 6.34
N MET A 2 35.17 -2.78 5.68
CA MET A 2 34.38 -3.89 6.21
C MET A 2 33.80 -3.62 7.60
N CYS A 3 32.61 -3.00 7.64
CA CYS A 3 31.75 -3.04 8.82
C CYS A 3 30.95 -4.34 8.80
N ASN A 4 31.39 -5.32 9.59
CA ASN A 4 30.61 -6.49 9.96
C ASN A 4 29.66 -6.11 11.10
N LYS A 5 28.36 -6.06 10.81
CA LYS A 5 27.31 -6.09 11.84
C LYS A 5 26.59 -7.44 11.73
N PRO A 6 26.64 -8.31 12.75
CA PRO A 6 26.15 -9.67 12.63
C PRO A 6 24.61 -9.69 12.59
N GLY A 7 24.11 -10.46 11.62
CA GLY A 7 22.77 -11.04 11.48
C GLY A 7 21.64 -10.47 12.34
N GLY A 8 20.89 -9.51 11.78
CA GLY A 8 19.47 -9.39 12.10
C GLY A 8 18.73 -10.52 11.41
N GLU A 9 18.09 -11.38 12.20
CA GLU A 9 17.29 -12.52 11.77
C GLU A 9 16.33 -12.12 10.65
N GLY A 10 16.65 -12.56 9.43
CA GLY A 10 15.72 -12.52 8.32
C GLY A 10 14.48 -13.30 8.72
N GLN A 11 13.32 -12.66 8.63
CA GLN A 11 12.00 -13.28 8.75
C GLN A 11 11.90 -14.46 7.76
N GLN A 12 12.36 -15.62 8.17
CA GLN A 12 12.02 -16.90 7.57
C GLN A 12 10.52 -17.11 7.75
N GLY A 13 9.84 -17.37 6.64
CA GLY A 13 8.42 -17.76 6.64
C GLY A 13 7.47 -16.81 5.93
N LYS A 14 7.87 -16.21 4.80
CA LYS A 14 6.89 -15.80 3.79
C LYS A 14 6.80 -16.94 2.79
N THR A 15 5.76 -17.77 2.92
CA THR A 15 5.28 -18.57 1.78
C THR A 15 5.19 -17.60 0.60
N PRO A 16 5.85 -17.87 -0.54
CA PRO A 16 5.79 -16.99 -1.69
C PRO A 16 4.33 -16.64 -1.98
N LYS A 17 4.00 -15.34 -2.05
CA LYS A 17 2.62 -14.86 -2.22
C LYS A 17 1.98 -15.50 -3.46
N ASP A 18 2.80 -15.71 -4.49
CA ASP A 18 2.51 -16.37 -5.76
C ASP A 18 2.07 -17.84 -5.60
N LYS A 19 2.46 -18.53 -4.52
CA LYS A 19 2.12 -19.95 -4.33
C LYS A 19 0.68 -20.18 -3.92
N LEU A 20 0.05 -19.21 -3.26
CA LEU A 20 -1.34 -19.36 -2.83
C LEU A 20 -2.30 -19.18 -4.01
N SER A 21 -2.08 -18.16 -4.84
CA SER A 21 -2.84 -17.92 -6.07
C SER A 21 -2.67 -19.09 -7.05
N GLN A 22 -1.43 -19.57 -7.25
CA GLN A 22 -1.16 -20.77 -8.05
C GLN A 22 -1.83 -22.04 -7.50
N GLY A 23 -1.79 -22.24 -6.17
CA GLY A 23 -2.47 -23.35 -5.52
C GLY A 23 -3.98 -23.33 -5.76
N GLN A 24 -4.59 -22.15 -5.66
CA GLN A 24 -6.01 -21.95 -5.95
C GLN A 24 -6.33 -22.17 -7.43
N GLN A 25 -5.49 -21.71 -8.35
CA GLN A 25 -5.65 -21.97 -9.80
C GLN A 25 -5.66 -23.46 -10.11
N SER A 26 -4.67 -24.18 -9.58
CA SER A 26 -4.57 -25.63 -9.77
C SER A 26 -5.80 -26.37 -9.21
N LEU A 27 -6.30 -25.94 -8.06
CA LEU A 27 -7.50 -26.51 -7.46
C LEU A 27 -8.75 -26.21 -8.30
N ASN A 28 -8.89 -24.99 -8.82
CA ASN A 28 -9.98 -24.61 -9.73
C ASN A 28 -9.98 -25.45 -11.01
N GLU A 29 -8.81 -25.71 -11.58
CA GLU A 29 -8.66 -26.51 -12.78
C GLU A 29 -8.99 -27.99 -12.53
N GLN A 30 -8.56 -28.54 -11.40
CA GLN A 30 -8.93 -29.90 -10.99
C GLN A 30 -10.44 -30.05 -10.80
N MET A 31 -11.09 -29.10 -10.13
CA MET A 31 -12.55 -29.10 -9.99
C MET A 31 -13.25 -28.99 -11.35
N LYS A 32 -12.75 -28.16 -12.27
CA LYS A 32 -13.33 -28.04 -13.62
C LYS A 32 -13.22 -29.34 -14.39
N GLN A 33 -12.06 -29.98 -14.38
CA GLN A 33 -11.85 -31.28 -15.03
C GLN A 33 -12.76 -32.36 -14.42
N MET A 34 -12.90 -32.37 -13.09
CA MET A 34 -13.79 -33.29 -12.40
C MET A 34 -15.26 -33.06 -12.78
N LYS A 35 -15.69 -31.80 -12.85
CA LYS A 35 -17.04 -31.43 -13.31
C LYS A 35 -17.31 -31.91 -14.72
N GLU A 36 -16.39 -31.68 -15.64
CA GLU A 36 -16.52 -32.14 -17.02
C GLU A 36 -16.57 -33.67 -17.13
N ARG A 37 -15.83 -34.40 -16.27
CA ARG A 37 -15.88 -35.87 -16.22
C ARG A 37 -17.24 -36.37 -15.70
N MET A 38 -17.78 -35.73 -14.67
CA MET A 38 -19.11 -36.01 -14.13
C MET A 38 -20.20 -35.72 -15.18
N GLU A 39 -20.14 -34.57 -15.86
CA GLU A 39 -21.09 -34.19 -16.92
C GLU A 39 -21.04 -35.13 -18.13
N LYS A 40 -19.85 -35.66 -18.46
CA LYS A 40 -19.66 -36.65 -19.54
C LYS A 40 -20.01 -38.09 -19.14
N GLY A 41 -20.53 -38.31 -17.92
CA GLY A 41 -20.90 -39.63 -17.43
C GLY A 41 -19.71 -40.59 -17.23
N LYS A 42 -18.48 -40.07 -17.17
CA LYS A 42 -17.25 -40.89 -17.02
C LYS A 42 -16.91 -41.22 -15.55
N GLY A 43 -17.93 -41.28 -14.69
CA GLY A 43 -17.84 -41.61 -13.27
C GLY A 43 -18.08 -40.42 -12.34
N GLU A 44 -18.79 -40.66 -11.23
CA GLU A 44 -18.80 -39.75 -10.10
C GLU A 44 -17.40 -39.68 -9.50
N GLY A 45 -16.87 -38.47 -9.34
CA GLY A 45 -15.56 -38.29 -8.77
C GLY A 45 -15.45 -38.89 -7.36
N THR A 46 -14.30 -39.48 -7.08
CA THR A 46 -14.11 -40.36 -5.94
C THR A 46 -14.13 -39.60 -4.62
N SER A 47 -14.58 -40.25 -3.55
CA SER A 47 -14.52 -39.69 -2.19
C SER A 47 -13.10 -39.24 -1.80
N LYS A 48 -12.07 -39.90 -2.34
CA LYS A 48 -10.67 -39.54 -2.14
C LYS A 48 -10.29 -38.23 -2.83
N GLU A 49 -10.71 -38.02 -4.08
CA GLU A 49 -10.48 -36.77 -4.81
C GLU A 49 -11.16 -35.59 -4.11
N PHE A 50 -12.41 -35.75 -3.65
CA PHE A 50 -13.10 -34.72 -2.87
C PHE A 50 -12.38 -34.41 -1.55
N ALA A 51 -11.97 -35.44 -0.80
CA ALA A 51 -11.25 -35.25 0.45
C ALA A 51 -9.91 -34.54 0.24
N GLU A 52 -9.19 -34.86 -0.84
CA GLU A 52 -7.92 -34.21 -1.19
C GLU A 52 -8.14 -32.73 -1.56
N MET A 53 -9.17 -32.41 -2.34
CA MET A 53 -9.52 -31.02 -2.66
C MET A 53 -9.93 -30.25 -1.41
N ALA A 54 -10.77 -30.83 -0.55
CA ALA A 54 -11.17 -30.21 0.71
C ALA A 54 -9.96 -29.95 1.62
N ALA A 55 -9.04 -30.92 1.74
CA ALA A 55 -7.81 -30.75 2.52
C ALA A 55 -6.93 -29.62 1.98
N ARG A 56 -6.78 -29.53 0.65
CA ARG A 56 -6.04 -28.43 0.00
C ARG A 56 -6.71 -27.07 0.24
N GLN A 57 -8.04 -26.99 0.10
CA GLN A 57 -8.81 -25.79 0.39
C GLN A 57 -8.65 -25.36 1.86
N ALA A 58 -8.73 -26.31 2.80
CA ALA A 58 -8.54 -26.07 4.23
C ALA A 58 -7.12 -25.56 4.54
N ALA A 59 -6.10 -26.12 3.91
CA ALA A 59 -4.72 -25.66 4.05
C ALA A 59 -4.55 -24.21 3.56
N MET A 60 -5.12 -23.87 2.39
CA MET A 60 -5.10 -22.51 1.86
C MET A 60 -5.86 -21.54 2.76
N ARG A 61 -7.05 -21.93 3.24
CA ARG A 61 -7.84 -21.14 4.18
C ARG A 61 -7.11 -20.88 5.48
N LYS A 62 -6.42 -21.89 6.03
CA LYS A 62 -5.61 -21.75 7.24
C LYS A 62 -4.47 -20.75 7.03
N ALA A 63 -3.74 -20.85 5.92
CA ALA A 63 -2.70 -19.90 5.57
C ALA A 63 -3.25 -18.46 5.46
N MET A 64 -4.46 -18.29 4.93
CA MET A 64 -5.13 -16.99 4.83
C MET A 64 -5.58 -16.45 6.19
N LYS A 65 -6.12 -17.31 7.08
CA LYS A 65 -6.43 -16.94 8.47
C LYS A 65 -5.20 -16.48 9.23
N GLU A 66 -4.07 -17.19 9.09
CA GLU A 66 -2.80 -16.79 9.69
C GLU A 66 -2.29 -15.45 9.14
N LYS A 67 -2.41 -15.24 7.82
CA LYS A 67 -2.06 -13.95 7.18
C LYS A 67 -2.95 -12.81 7.70
N GLN A 68 -4.26 -13.02 7.77
CA GLN A 68 -5.22 -12.04 8.29
C GLN A 68 -4.91 -11.67 9.75
N LYS A 69 -4.61 -12.66 10.59
CA LYS A 69 -4.23 -12.44 11.99
C LYS A 69 -2.97 -11.55 12.09
N LYS A 70 -1.93 -11.86 11.31
CA LYS A 70 -0.71 -11.03 11.26
C LYS A 70 -0.98 -9.60 10.80
N LEU A 71 -1.89 -9.41 9.84
CA LEU A 71 -2.30 -8.08 9.38
C LEU A 71 -3.10 -7.32 10.43
N GLN A 72 -3.99 -8.00 11.17
CA GLN A 72 -4.74 -7.40 12.28
C GLN A 72 -3.82 -6.94 13.41
N GLU A 73 -2.82 -7.75 13.78
CA GLU A 73 -1.80 -7.39 14.78
C GLU A 73 -1.01 -6.12 14.38
N GLN A 74 -0.86 -5.87 13.08
CA GLN A 74 -0.22 -4.67 12.52
C GLN A 74 -1.20 -3.51 12.28
N GLY A 75 -2.47 -3.63 12.71
CA GLY A 75 -3.51 -2.62 12.47
C GLY A 75 -3.96 -2.51 11.01
N LYS A 76 -3.54 -3.44 10.14
CA LYS A 76 -3.85 -3.49 8.69
C LYS A 76 -4.86 -4.59 8.35
N GLY A 77 -5.71 -4.98 9.30
CA GLY A 77 -6.76 -5.98 9.07
C GLY A 77 -7.73 -5.53 7.97
N SER A 78 -8.08 -6.44 7.06
CA SER A 78 -8.99 -6.16 5.93
C SER A 78 -10.29 -6.96 6.10
N LYS A 79 -11.44 -6.31 5.90
CA LYS A 79 -12.74 -6.99 5.91
C LYS A 79 -12.90 -7.87 4.68
N GLU A 80 -12.36 -7.43 3.56
CA GLU A 80 -12.36 -8.14 2.27
C GLU A 80 -11.63 -9.49 2.39
N LEU A 81 -10.52 -9.52 3.13
CA LEU A 81 -9.78 -10.75 3.42
C LEU A 81 -10.56 -11.70 4.34
N GLN A 82 -11.35 -11.16 5.27
CA GLN A 82 -12.25 -11.97 6.10
C GLN A 82 -13.38 -12.60 5.26
N GLU A 83 -14.02 -11.81 4.40
CA GLU A 83 -15.05 -12.32 3.49
C GLU A 83 -14.52 -13.41 2.56
N LEU A 84 -13.28 -13.25 2.06
CA LEU A 84 -12.62 -14.25 1.24
C LEU A 84 -12.44 -15.57 2.00
N ILE A 85 -12.00 -15.50 3.26
CA ILE A 85 -11.87 -16.66 4.13
C ILE A 85 -13.22 -17.34 4.36
N ASP A 86 -14.29 -16.56 4.57
CA ASP A 86 -15.64 -17.10 4.77
C ASP A 86 -16.18 -17.76 3.49
N GLN A 87 -15.84 -17.23 2.31
CA GLN A 87 -16.15 -17.89 1.03
C GLN A 87 -15.39 -19.21 0.87
N MET A 88 -14.11 -19.27 1.29
CA MET A 88 -13.32 -20.49 1.27
C MET A 88 -13.89 -21.55 2.22
N ASP A 89 -14.38 -21.14 3.40
CA ASP A 89 -15.08 -21.98 4.37
C ASP A 89 -16.34 -22.64 3.74
N LYS A 90 -17.17 -21.87 3.04
CA LYS A 90 -18.34 -22.40 2.32
C LYS A 90 -17.96 -23.38 1.21
N SER A 91 -16.89 -23.09 0.46
CA SER A 91 -16.39 -24.01 -0.57
C SER A 91 -15.89 -25.33 0.03
N GLU A 92 -15.26 -25.28 1.21
CA GLU A 92 -14.81 -26.48 1.93
C GLU A 92 -16.00 -27.35 2.35
N GLU A 93 -17.07 -26.75 2.88
CA GLU A 93 -18.29 -27.45 3.26
C GLU A 93 -18.94 -28.16 2.05
N ASP A 94 -19.04 -27.48 0.91
CA ASP A 94 -19.55 -28.07 -0.32
C ASP A 94 -18.68 -29.27 -0.78
N LEU A 95 -17.35 -29.14 -0.71
CA LEU A 95 -16.42 -30.22 -1.08
C LEU A 95 -16.51 -31.44 -0.15
N VAL A 96 -16.61 -31.22 1.16
CA VAL A 96 -16.79 -32.31 2.14
C VAL A 96 -18.11 -33.05 1.92
N ASN A 97 -19.15 -32.32 1.52
CA ASN A 97 -20.45 -32.87 1.16
C ASN A 97 -20.51 -33.42 -0.29
N LYS A 98 -19.37 -33.44 -1.01
CA LYS A 98 -19.25 -33.90 -2.41
C LYS A 98 -20.15 -33.15 -3.39
N ARG A 99 -20.43 -31.88 -3.10
CA ARG A 99 -21.31 -31.02 -3.89
C ARG A 99 -20.49 -30.16 -4.85
N LEU A 100 -20.36 -30.62 -6.09
CA LEU A 100 -19.69 -29.85 -7.15
C LEU A 100 -20.68 -28.99 -7.95
N THR A 101 -21.25 -27.97 -7.29
CA THR A 101 -22.28 -27.11 -7.89
C THR A 101 -21.68 -26.01 -8.79
N ASN A 102 -22.50 -25.44 -9.67
CA ASN A 102 -22.10 -24.24 -10.43
C ASN A 102 -21.80 -23.05 -9.50
N GLU A 103 -22.49 -22.98 -8.36
CA GLU A 103 -22.23 -21.96 -7.34
C GLU A 103 -20.84 -22.11 -6.73
N LEU A 104 -20.44 -23.34 -6.37
CA LEU A 104 -19.09 -23.63 -5.90
C LEU A 104 -18.04 -23.20 -6.92
N MET A 105 -18.23 -23.55 -8.20
CA MET A 105 -17.30 -23.18 -9.27
C MET A 105 -17.15 -21.66 -9.40
N LYS A 106 -18.26 -20.93 -9.35
CA LYS A 106 -18.25 -19.46 -9.38
C LYS A 106 -17.53 -18.89 -8.16
N ARG A 107 -17.83 -19.40 -6.96
CA ARG A 107 -17.18 -18.97 -5.71
C ARG A 107 -15.66 -19.16 -5.77
N GLN A 108 -15.21 -20.27 -6.33
CA GLN A 108 -13.79 -20.58 -6.48
C GLN A 108 -13.09 -19.69 -7.53
N GLN A 109 -13.80 -19.25 -8.58
CA GLN A 109 -13.31 -18.21 -9.51
C GLN A 109 -13.23 -16.84 -8.84
N ASP A 110 -14.23 -16.47 -8.05
CA ASP A 110 -14.25 -15.20 -7.31
C ASP A 110 -13.10 -15.16 -6.28
N ILE A 111 -12.88 -16.27 -5.56
CA ILE A 111 -11.75 -16.43 -4.62
C ILE A 111 -10.42 -16.21 -5.34
N LEU A 112 -10.24 -16.85 -6.50
CA LEU A 112 -9.02 -16.71 -7.28
C LEU A 112 -8.81 -15.26 -7.75
N THR A 113 -9.87 -14.60 -8.22
CA THR A 113 -9.80 -13.21 -8.68
C THR A 113 -9.37 -12.29 -7.55
N ARG A 114 -10.01 -12.40 -6.38
CA ARG A 114 -9.66 -11.62 -5.18
C ARG A 114 -8.23 -11.89 -4.72
N LEU A 115 -7.75 -13.15 -4.80
CA LEU A 115 -6.37 -13.50 -4.48
C LEU A 115 -5.37 -12.80 -5.40
N LEU A 116 -5.62 -12.81 -6.71
CA LEU A 116 -4.75 -12.16 -7.70
C LEU A 116 -4.76 -10.62 -7.56
N GLU A 117 -5.92 -10.03 -7.28
CA GLU A 117 -6.05 -8.60 -7.01
C GLU A 117 -5.26 -8.20 -5.76
N HIS A 118 -5.36 -8.99 -4.68
CA HIS A 118 -4.59 -8.76 -3.47
C HIS A 118 -3.08 -8.89 -3.74
N GLU A 119 -2.65 -9.88 -4.52
CA GLU A 119 -1.24 -10.05 -4.88
C GLU A 119 -0.71 -8.84 -5.66
N LYS A 120 -1.48 -8.36 -6.65
CA LYS A 120 -1.16 -7.16 -7.42
C LYS A 120 -1.11 -5.90 -6.56
N ALA A 121 -2.07 -5.72 -5.66
CA ALA A 121 -2.12 -4.58 -4.74
C ALA A 121 -0.92 -4.55 -3.78
N GLU A 122 -0.52 -5.70 -3.26
CA GLU A 122 0.68 -5.84 -2.43
C GLU A 122 1.94 -5.48 -3.20
N ARG A 123 2.08 -6.01 -4.42
CA ARG A 123 3.22 -5.71 -5.29
C ARG A 123 3.31 -4.22 -5.61
N GLN A 124 2.18 -3.57 -5.88
CA GLN A 124 2.13 -2.13 -6.13
C GLN A 124 2.57 -1.33 -4.89
N ARG A 125 2.11 -1.71 -3.70
CA ARG A 125 2.52 -1.06 -2.44
C ARG A 125 4.03 -1.21 -2.20
N GLU A 126 4.59 -2.38 -2.44
CA GLU A 126 6.04 -2.62 -2.33
C GLU A 126 6.84 -1.71 -3.27
N TYR A 127 6.41 -1.54 -4.53
CA TYR A 127 7.07 -0.62 -5.46
C TYR A 127 6.91 0.85 -5.07
N ASP A 128 5.74 1.26 -4.57
CA ASP A 128 5.50 2.63 -4.13
C ASP A 128 6.33 2.98 -2.88
N GLU A 129 6.49 2.04 -1.95
CA GLU A 129 7.37 2.19 -0.79
C GLU A 129 8.85 2.31 -1.20
N GLN A 130 9.31 1.48 -2.15
CA GLN A 130 10.67 1.59 -2.72
C GLN A 130 10.89 2.95 -3.38
N ARG A 131 9.93 3.41 -4.19
CA ARG A 131 10.03 4.72 -4.85
C ARG A 131 10.07 5.88 -3.84
N LYS A 132 9.27 5.84 -2.77
CA LYS A 132 9.31 6.86 -1.71
C LYS A 132 10.66 6.87 -0.98
N ALA A 133 11.29 5.70 -0.81
CA ALA A 133 12.62 5.60 -0.23
C ALA A 133 13.72 6.12 -1.16
N GLU A 134 13.56 5.96 -2.48
CA GLU A 134 14.51 6.45 -3.49
C GLU A 134 14.32 7.94 -3.85
N GLN A 135 13.16 8.54 -3.58
CA GLN A 135 12.97 9.97 -3.79
C GLN A 135 13.93 10.76 -2.90
N ALA A 136 14.77 11.58 -3.53
CA ALA A 136 15.66 12.50 -2.83
C ALA A 136 14.84 13.39 -1.87
N SER A 137 15.24 13.46 -0.60
CA SER A 137 14.64 14.38 0.36
C SER A 137 14.64 15.76 -0.25
N GLN A 138 13.48 16.41 -0.33
CA GLN A 138 13.35 17.75 -0.87
C GLN A 138 14.18 18.70 -0.01
N GLN A 139 15.44 18.93 -0.41
CA GLN A 139 16.33 19.83 0.29
C GLN A 139 15.75 21.23 0.11
N GLU A 140 15.35 21.85 1.22
CA GLU A 140 14.93 23.24 1.21
C GLU A 140 16.03 24.06 0.52
N ARG A 141 15.63 24.78 -0.54
CA ARG A 141 16.53 25.72 -1.21
C ARG A 141 16.83 26.86 -0.23
N ARG A 142 17.88 26.70 0.56
CA ARG A 142 18.38 27.79 1.41
C ARG A 142 18.98 28.86 0.51
N MET A 143 18.61 30.12 0.75
CA MET A 143 19.24 31.26 0.09
C MET A 143 20.75 31.22 0.40
N PRO A 144 21.63 31.46 -0.59
CA PRO A 144 23.06 31.45 -0.32
C PRO A 144 23.41 32.60 0.63
N PRO A 145 24.40 32.43 1.53
CA PRO A 145 24.75 33.43 2.56
C PRO A 145 25.07 34.82 2.00
N SER A 146 25.64 34.87 0.79
CA SER A 146 25.97 36.13 0.10
C SER A 146 24.73 36.95 -0.28
N LEU A 147 23.62 36.30 -0.62
CA LEU A 147 22.35 36.96 -0.91
C LEU A 147 21.69 37.47 0.37
N GLU A 148 21.80 36.72 1.47
CA GLU A 148 21.25 37.12 2.76
C GLU A 148 21.95 38.37 3.31
N GLU A 149 23.28 38.43 3.21
CA GLU A 149 24.05 39.63 3.58
C GLU A 149 23.70 40.84 2.72
N TYR A 150 23.53 40.64 1.41
CA TYR A 150 23.13 41.72 0.49
C TYR A 150 21.74 42.26 0.85
N ILE A 151 20.76 41.38 1.10
CA ILE A 151 19.40 41.78 1.50
C ILE A 151 19.43 42.55 2.83
N LYS A 152 20.14 42.04 3.85
CA LYS A 152 20.26 42.73 5.15
C LYS A 152 20.90 44.12 5.03
N LYS A 153 21.95 44.28 4.20
CA LYS A 153 22.56 45.59 3.95
C LYS A 153 21.59 46.55 3.28
N ARG A 154 20.87 46.08 2.25
CA ARG A 154 19.83 46.85 1.54
C ARG A 154 18.70 47.27 2.48
N GLU A 155 18.27 46.39 3.36
CA GLU A 155 17.23 46.67 4.36
C GLU A 155 17.70 47.70 5.39
N ALA A 156 18.93 47.55 5.91
CA ALA A 156 19.52 48.51 6.85
C ALA A 156 19.70 49.91 6.23
N GLU A 157 20.11 50.00 4.96
CA GLU A 157 20.18 51.26 4.22
C GLU A 157 18.80 51.92 4.13
N VAL A 158 17.76 51.16 3.74
CA VAL A 158 16.39 51.66 3.64
C VAL A 158 15.83 52.04 5.02
N GLU A 159 16.14 51.29 6.06
CA GLU A 159 15.70 51.54 7.43
C GLU A 159 16.33 52.82 8.01
N MET A 160 17.60 53.09 7.68
CA MET A 160 18.25 54.36 8.02
C MET A 160 17.50 55.57 7.45
N PHE A 161 16.97 55.46 6.22
CA PHE A 161 16.16 56.53 5.62
C PHE A 161 14.73 56.61 6.20
N LYS A 162 14.21 55.51 6.76
CA LYS A 162 12.92 55.48 7.46
C LYS A 162 13.00 56.01 8.90
N ALA A 163 14.17 55.93 9.54
CA ALA A 163 14.40 56.47 10.87
C ALA A 163 14.37 58.02 10.81
N VAL A 164 13.19 58.59 11.00
CA VAL A 164 13.00 60.05 11.05
C VAL A 164 13.82 60.60 12.22
N SER A 165 14.70 61.57 11.94
CA SER A 165 15.49 62.26 12.97
C SER A 165 14.56 62.81 14.07
N PRO A 166 14.86 62.60 15.37
CA PRO A 166 14.04 63.08 16.49
C PRO A 166 13.81 64.60 16.54
N ALA A 167 14.50 65.37 15.69
CA ALA A 167 14.42 66.82 15.61
C ALA A 167 13.41 67.35 14.55
N LEU A 168 12.76 66.50 13.75
CA LEU A 168 11.80 66.95 12.73
C LEU A 168 10.43 67.26 13.35
N LYS A 169 9.99 68.52 13.22
CA LYS A 169 8.62 68.95 13.59
C LYS A 169 7.59 68.07 12.85
N PRO A 170 6.45 67.69 13.48
CA PRO A 170 5.47 66.73 12.94
C PRO A 170 5.03 66.99 11.49
N TYR A 171 4.95 68.27 11.10
CA TYR A 171 4.59 68.72 9.76
C TYR A 171 5.47 68.15 8.63
N TYR A 172 6.78 68.02 8.86
CA TYR A 172 7.70 67.53 7.84
C TYR A 172 7.72 66.00 7.76
N LYS A 173 7.40 65.31 8.86
CA LYS A 173 7.27 63.85 8.89
C LYS A 173 6.15 63.37 7.96
N SER A 174 4.97 64.00 8.03
CA SER A 174 3.84 63.65 7.15
C SER A 174 4.14 63.89 5.66
N LEU A 175 4.95 64.91 5.35
CA LEU A 175 5.31 65.26 3.97
C LEU A 175 6.29 64.24 3.36
N VAL A 176 7.25 63.77 4.16
CA VAL A 176 8.18 62.69 3.76
C VAL A 176 7.46 61.36 3.61
N GLU A 177 6.54 61.01 4.52
CA GLU A 177 5.74 59.79 4.43
C GLU A 177 4.84 59.78 3.19
N GLN A 178 4.21 60.91 2.84
CA GLN A 178 3.44 61.04 1.59
C GLN A 178 4.30 60.84 0.35
N TYR A 179 5.50 61.44 0.30
CA TYR A 179 6.43 61.31 -0.83
C TYR A 179 6.95 59.87 -0.99
N LEU A 180 7.33 59.22 0.11
CA LEU A 180 7.77 57.82 0.09
C LEU A 180 6.65 56.86 -0.29
N ASN A 181 5.40 57.18 0.03
CA ASN A 181 4.25 56.38 -0.39
C ASN A 181 3.93 56.57 -1.88
N SER A 182 4.07 57.77 -2.45
CA SER A 182 3.89 57.97 -3.90
C SER A 182 4.92 57.21 -4.75
N LEU A 183 6.16 57.10 -4.27
CA LEU A 183 7.23 56.33 -4.95
C LEU A 183 7.05 54.81 -4.90
N LYS A 184 6.14 54.28 -4.06
CA LYS A 184 5.85 52.84 -3.96
C LYS A 184 4.67 52.38 -4.83
N THR A 185 3.89 53.32 -5.35
CA THR A 185 2.69 53.05 -6.15
C THR A 185 2.91 53.10 -7.67
N GLU A 186 4.14 53.41 -8.12
CA GLU A 186 4.64 53.09 -9.46
C GLU A 186 5.50 51.81 -9.40
#